data_AF-A0A930FPZ6-F1
#
_entry.id   AF-A0A930FPZ6-F1
#
_cell.length_a   1.000
_cell.length_b   1.000
_cell.length_c   1.000
_cell.angle_alpha   90.00
_cell.angle_beta   90.00
_cell.angle_gamma   90.00
#
_symmetry.space_group_name_H-M   'P 1'
#
loop_
_entity.id
_entity.type
_entity.pdbx_description
1 polymer ?
#
loop_
_entity_poly.entity_id
_entity_poly.type
_entity_poly.pdbx_seq_one_letter_code
_entity_poly.pdbx_strand_id
1 'polypeptide(L)'
;MSSFIFISVIFLLFHISGFERVFEWNKSLRDAATGFAVFSLITYALREKLYSPLWCLSLFPYLTQLVIYAYVLIHANMSWTIDYDLIHPYFLLFVYESALTACFFAFSQNRPRKWRFSISVLYGIIVAASLLFAAVYLGYYLLYNDTIRAENMLPILQTNKKEAFEFISDRIGLPVLFSSLIFFVLLLPASFFCCHKAISVGRDRYSKMRILWIGMICILSIISIHKYIPSLFPISQTYGAFHYIHEMRRISQKHEQNISRFRIYTPVSEAMPQKLPGTVIVVIGESATRDRMKAFTPSYPSETTPWLSEMKETPYFYLMDKTYSCFPVTVPALSMFLYGRNQYDHRNIDDVANIIDVAHLSGYKTWWMSNQGKMSGEDSPIDFVAQNCDTEQRTPFPLGDDYQLLDFVKQLPKNENNFVIIHLMGSHIRYSDRTPPDFKGIDNPQHDKRTNQYDTTLLYTDHLLRDIYTYAKDHLNLQVMMYCSDHGENMERSHVASKNMTYDMVRIPFFIYLSPAYTALPGYGTSLASK
;
A
#
# COMPACT_ATOMS: atom_id res chain seq x y z
N MET A 1 -10.04 1.12 42.86
CA MET A 1 -9.59 2.08 41.82
C MET A 1 -10.80 2.81 41.27
N SER A 2 -10.81 4.15 41.30
CA SER A 2 -11.87 4.95 40.67
C SER A 2 -11.69 4.93 39.14
N SER A 3 -12.78 5.10 38.37
CA SER A 3 -12.73 5.21 36.91
C SER A 3 -11.76 6.30 36.45
N PHE A 4 -11.65 7.37 37.23
CA PHE A 4 -10.74 8.48 36.98
C PHE A 4 -9.28 8.03 36.97
N ILE A 5 -8.85 7.32 38.03
CA ILE A 5 -7.48 6.80 38.13
C ILE A 5 -7.19 5.82 36.98
N PHE A 6 -8.14 4.93 36.68
CA PHE A 6 -7.97 3.93 35.63
C PHE A 6 -7.74 4.57 34.25
N ILE A 7 -8.57 5.52 33.85
CA ILE A 7 -8.41 6.24 32.58
C ILE A 7 -7.15 7.11 32.59
N SER A 8 -6.85 7.78 33.71
CA SER A 8 -5.64 8.61 33.83
C SER A 8 -4.37 7.79 33.61
N VAL A 9 -4.32 6.56 34.13
CA VAL A 9 -3.19 5.64 33.89
C VAL A 9 -3.08 5.27 32.41
N ILE A 10 -4.19 4.98 31.71
CA ILE A 10 -4.16 4.67 30.27
C ILE A 10 -3.60 5.84 29.46
N PHE A 11 -4.06 7.07 29.72
CA PHE A 11 -3.57 8.24 28.98
C PHE A 11 -2.13 8.60 29.36
N LEU A 12 -1.72 8.38 30.61
CA LEU A 12 -0.32 8.48 31.00
C LEU A 12 0.54 7.45 30.26
N LEU A 13 0.05 6.22 30.09
CA LEU A 13 0.75 5.20 29.31
C LEU A 13 0.84 5.59 27.83
N PHE A 14 -0.22 6.13 27.23
CA PHE A 14 -0.15 6.66 25.86
C PHE A 14 0.92 7.75 25.73
N HIS A 15 0.95 8.69 26.67
CA HIS A 15 1.97 9.75 26.66
C HIS A 15 3.39 9.21 26.81
N ILE A 16 3.64 8.36 27.81
CA ILE A 16 4.98 7.79 28.07
C ILE A 16 5.43 6.87 26.93
N SER A 17 4.49 6.20 26.26
CA SER A 17 4.78 5.30 25.15
C SER A 17 4.98 6.04 23.81
N GLY A 18 4.87 7.37 23.79
CA GLY A 18 5.25 8.19 22.64
C GLY A 18 4.12 8.71 21.76
N PHE A 19 2.85 8.63 22.21
CA PHE A 19 1.77 9.36 21.52
C PHE A 19 1.84 10.86 21.83
N GLU A 20 1.75 11.67 20.79
CA GLU A 20 1.69 13.13 20.88
C GLU A 20 0.25 13.66 20.91
N ARG A 21 0.11 14.94 21.26
CA ARG A 21 -1.19 15.63 21.47
C ARG A 21 -2.10 14.92 22.48
N VAL A 22 -1.48 14.11 23.34
CA VAL A 22 -2.06 13.62 24.58
C VAL A 22 -2.19 14.82 25.52
N PHE A 23 -3.36 14.98 26.14
CA PHE A 23 -3.79 16.14 26.94
C PHE A 23 -4.30 17.37 26.16
N GLU A 24 -4.55 17.27 24.86
CA GLU A 24 -5.32 18.29 24.13
C GLU A 24 -6.82 18.03 24.17
N TRP A 25 -7.64 19.08 24.42
CA TRP A 25 -9.09 18.95 24.49
C TRP A 25 -9.73 18.43 23.20
N ASN A 26 -9.30 18.96 22.05
CA ASN A 26 -9.85 18.59 20.75
C ASN A 26 -9.38 17.21 20.25
N LYS A 27 -8.56 16.51 21.04
CA LYS A 27 -7.98 15.21 20.73
C LYS A 27 -8.32 14.23 21.87
N SER A 28 -7.44 14.17 22.86
CA SER A 28 -7.34 13.09 23.84
C SER A 28 -8.12 13.34 25.12
N LEU A 29 -8.21 14.57 25.65
CA LEU A 29 -8.92 14.82 26.91
C LEU A 29 -10.42 14.58 26.80
N ARG A 30 -11.02 14.88 25.63
CA ARG A 30 -12.42 14.56 25.37
C ARG A 30 -12.67 13.07 25.48
N ASP A 31 -11.81 12.26 24.88
CA ASP A 31 -11.93 10.80 24.94
C ASP A 31 -11.68 10.27 26.35
N ALA A 32 -10.71 10.82 27.08
CA ALA A 32 -10.50 10.50 28.50
C ALA A 32 -11.75 10.82 29.34
N ALA A 33 -12.37 11.99 29.12
CA ALA A 33 -13.62 12.37 29.78
C ALA A 33 -14.77 11.42 29.41
N THR A 34 -14.86 11.00 28.14
CA THR A 34 -15.81 9.99 27.67
C THR A 34 -15.59 8.66 28.37
N GLY A 35 -14.36 8.13 28.40
CA GLY A 35 -14.03 6.88 29.10
C GLY A 35 -14.36 6.94 30.59
N PHE A 36 -14.02 8.06 31.24
CA PHE A 36 -14.34 8.30 32.64
C PHE A 36 -15.86 8.31 32.88
N ALA A 37 -16.61 9.03 32.06
CA ALA A 37 -18.06 9.15 32.18
C ALA A 37 -18.74 7.79 31.95
N VAL A 38 -18.40 7.09 30.86
CA VAL A 38 -18.96 5.77 30.54
C VAL A 38 -18.70 4.80 31.68
N PHE A 39 -17.44 4.61 32.09
CA PHE A 39 -17.10 3.66 33.16
C PHE A 39 -17.71 4.04 34.51
N SER A 40 -17.79 5.33 34.87
CA SER A 40 -18.43 5.77 36.12
C SER A 40 -19.94 5.54 36.12
N LEU A 41 -20.62 5.85 35.02
CA LEU A 41 -22.06 5.65 34.90
C LEU A 41 -22.43 4.18 34.93
N ILE A 42 -21.68 3.32 34.23
CA ILE A 42 -21.98 1.91 34.17
C ILE A 42 -21.62 1.16 35.46
N THR A 43 -20.50 1.50 36.10
CA THR A 43 -20.14 0.95 37.43
C THR A 43 -21.17 1.35 38.47
N TYR A 44 -21.61 2.62 38.44
CA TYR A 44 -22.73 3.07 39.25
C TYR A 44 -23.98 2.25 38.96
N ALA A 45 -24.39 2.10 37.69
CA ALA A 45 -25.62 1.41 37.31
C ALA A 45 -25.62 -0.08 37.70
N LEU A 46 -24.51 -0.79 37.46
CA LEU A 46 -24.31 -2.21 37.77
C LEU A 46 -24.03 -2.49 39.25
N ARG A 47 -23.78 -1.46 40.07
CA ARG A 47 -23.33 -1.57 41.47
C ARG A 47 -22.02 -2.36 41.61
N GLU A 48 -21.16 -2.23 40.61
CA GLU A 48 -19.91 -2.97 40.53
C GLU A 48 -18.73 -2.04 40.43
N LYS A 49 -17.69 -2.37 41.19
CA LYS A 49 -16.40 -1.67 41.08
C LYS A 49 -15.63 -2.23 39.89
N LEU A 50 -14.84 -1.40 39.22
CA LEU A 50 -14.04 -1.79 38.03
C LEU A 50 -13.04 -2.94 38.25
N TYR A 51 -12.76 -3.31 39.49
CA TYR A 51 -11.86 -4.41 39.84
C TYR A 51 -12.61 -5.70 40.22
N SER A 52 -13.94 -5.74 40.04
CA SER A 52 -14.70 -6.95 40.31
C SER A 52 -14.43 -8.01 39.25
N PRO A 53 -14.65 -9.31 39.55
CA PRO A 53 -14.44 -10.37 38.57
C PRO A 53 -15.21 -10.17 37.26
N LEU A 54 -16.40 -9.57 37.32
CA LEU A 54 -17.18 -9.22 36.12
C LEU A 54 -16.42 -8.21 35.26
N TRP A 55 -15.97 -7.10 35.86
CA TRP A 55 -15.23 -6.06 35.14
C TRP A 55 -13.87 -6.51 34.65
N CYS A 56 -13.12 -7.29 35.44
CA CYS A 56 -11.83 -7.82 35.00
C CYS A 56 -12.00 -8.65 33.71
N LEU A 57 -13.06 -9.46 33.63
CA LEU A 57 -13.34 -10.29 32.45
C LEU A 57 -13.92 -9.48 31.28
N SER A 58 -14.62 -8.38 31.56
CA SER A 58 -15.10 -7.46 30.52
C SER A 58 -13.99 -6.56 29.96
N LEU A 59 -13.04 -6.12 30.79
CA LEU A 59 -11.96 -5.20 30.39
C LEU A 59 -10.80 -5.94 29.72
N PHE A 60 -10.43 -7.12 30.24
CA PHE A 60 -9.18 -7.78 29.84
C PHE A 60 -9.02 -8.00 28.33
N PRO A 61 -10.02 -8.53 27.59
CA PRO A 61 -9.86 -8.77 26.16
C PRO A 61 -9.61 -7.47 25.36
N TYR A 62 -10.39 -6.44 25.64
CA TYR A 62 -10.34 -5.19 24.89
C TYR A 62 -9.16 -4.30 25.31
N LEU A 63 -8.76 -4.36 26.58
CA LEU A 63 -7.54 -3.73 27.04
C LEU A 63 -6.31 -4.39 26.40
N THR A 64 -6.33 -5.73 26.27
CA THR A 64 -5.27 -6.47 25.57
C THR A 64 -5.17 -6.04 24.12
N GLN A 65 -6.31 -5.91 23.42
CA GLN A 65 -6.35 -5.39 22.06
C GLN A 65 -5.80 -3.96 21.99
N LEU A 66 -6.27 -3.06 22.85
CA LEU A 66 -5.79 -1.68 22.90
C LEU A 66 -4.26 -1.62 23.10
N VAL A 67 -3.72 -2.43 24.01
CA VAL A 67 -2.27 -2.51 24.26
C VAL A 67 -1.53 -3.04 23.04
N ILE A 68 -2.03 -4.09 22.39
CA ILE A 68 -1.42 -4.65 21.18
C ILE A 68 -1.43 -3.64 20.04
N TYR A 69 -2.58 -3.02 19.76
CA TYR A 69 -2.68 -2.01 18.71
C TYR A 69 -1.83 -0.79 19.02
N ALA A 70 -1.82 -0.31 20.26
CA ALA A 70 -0.93 0.78 20.68
C ALA A 70 0.55 0.41 20.49
N TYR A 71 0.96 -0.78 20.93
CA TYR A 71 2.32 -1.26 20.77
C TYR A 71 2.74 -1.32 19.29
N VAL A 72 1.92 -1.96 18.45
CA VAL A 72 2.20 -2.07 17.01
C VAL A 72 2.21 -0.70 16.37
N LEU A 73 1.21 0.16 16.63
CA LEU A 73 1.17 1.51 16.07
C LEU A 73 2.40 2.32 16.50
N ILE A 74 2.83 2.22 17.76
CA ILE A 74 4.02 2.93 18.24
C ILE A 74 5.27 2.44 17.52
N HIS A 75 5.53 1.14 17.57
CA HIS A 75 6.81 0.61 17.12
C HIS A 75 6.88 0.53 15.58
N ALA A 76 5.75 0.29 14.93
CA ALA A 76 5.61 0.44 13.50
C ALA A 76 5.53 1.91 13.05
N ASN A 77 5.42 2.93 13.94
CA ASN A 77 5.45 4.38 13.61
C ASN A 77 6.60 5.27 14.18
N MET A 78 7.56 4.74 14.96
CA MET A 78 8.76 5.39 15.57
C MET A 78 9.59 6.48 14.84
N SER A 79 9.37 6.82 13.57
CA SER A 79 10.07 7.93 12.89
C SER A 79 9.18 9.17 12.67
N TRP A 80 7.93 9.14 13.12
CA TRP A 80 6.97 10.25 13.09
C TRP A 80 6.44 10.51 14.50
N THR A 81 6.04 11.75 14.75
CA THR A 81 5.18 12.09 15.87
C THR A 81 3.87 11.30 15.75
N ILE A 82 3.62 10.35 16.64
CA ILE A 82 2.47 9.46 16.53
C ILE A 82 1.28 10.15 17.16
N ASP A 83 0.35 10.54 16.31
CA ASP A 83 -0.81 11.23 16.81
C ASP A 83 -1.74 10.35 17.63
N TYR A 84 -2.30 10.93 18.69
CA TYR A 84 -3.44 10.32 19.38
C TYR A 84 -4.58 9.94 18.42
N ASP A 85 -4.78 10.67 17.31
CA ASP A 85 -5.78 10.34 16.27
C ASP A 85 -5.65 8.89 15.75
N LEU A 86 -4.46 8.30 15.77
CA LEU A 86 -4.27 6.92 15.29
C LEU A 86 -4.79 5.87 16.29
N ILE A 87 -4.70 6.14 17.60
CA ILE A 87 -5.12 5.20 18.65
C ILE A 87 -6.53 5.48 19.19
N HIS A 88 -7.05 6.69 18.94
CA HIS A 88 -8.37 7.14 19.42
C HIS A 88 -9.52 6.15 19.12
N PRO A 89 -9.65 5.58 17.89
CA PRO A 89 -10.77 4.68 17.59
C PRO A 89 -10.66 3.39 18.41
N TYR A 90 -9.46 2.88 18.62
CA TYR A 90 -9.18 1.70 19.43
C TYR A 90 -9.48 1.94 20.91
N PHE A 91 -9.12 3.12 21.43
CA PHE A 91 -9.44 3.49 22.80
C PHE A 91 -10.97 3.58 23.02
N LEU A 92 -11.70 4.22 22.10
CA LEU A 92 -13.15 4.33 22.20
C LEU A 92 -13.84 2.97 22.03
N LEU A 93 -13.39 2.12 21.10
CA LEU A 93 -13.85 0.74 21.01
C LEU A 93 -13.63 -0.01 22.33
N PHE A 94 -12.42 0.08 22.91
CA PHE A 94 -12.14 -0.50 24.22
C PHE A 94 -13.15 -0.07 25.30
N VAL A 95 -13.46 1.22 25.40
CA VAL A 95 -14.42 1.76 26.38
C VAL A 95 -15.81 1.19 26.15
N TYR A 96 -16.33 1.31 24.92
CA TYR A 96 -17.72 0.97 24.62
C TYR A 96 -17.96 -0.53 24.56
N GLU A 97 -17.02 -1.32 24.05
CA GLU A 97 -17.07 -2.77 24.06
C GLU A 97 -17.03 -3.29 25.49
N SER A 98 -16.04 -2.87 26.31
CA SER A 98 -15.96 -3.28 27.71
C SER A 98 -17.22 -2.95 28.50
N ALA A 99 -17.82 -1.77 28.27
CA ALA A 99 -19.08 -1.38 28.89
C ALA A 99 -20.24 -2.28 28.43
N LEU A 100 -20.36 -2.54 27.13
CA LEU A 100 -21.41 -3.39 26.56
C LEU A 100 -21.28 -4.83 27.07
N THR A 101 -20.07 -5.36 27.17
CA THR A 101 -19.76 -6.67 27.76
C THR A 101 -20.18 -6.75 29.22
N ALA A 102 -19.87 -5.72 30.00
CA ALA A 102 -20.22 -5.68 31.42
C ALA A 102 -21.76 -5.67 31.59
N CYS A 103 -22.47 -4.87 30.80
CA CYS A 103 -23.94 -4.89 30.74
C CYS A 103 -24.46 -6.28 30.39
N PHE A 104 -23.86 -6.90 29.37
CA PHE A 104 -24.27 -8.19 28.86
C PHE A 104 -24.08 -9.31 29.89
N PHE A 105 -22.93 -9.37 30.55
CA PHE A 105 -22.68 -10.31 31.64
C PHE A 105 -23.67 -10.11 32.79
N ALA A 106 -23.88 -8.86 33.20
CA ALA A 106 -24.81 -8.50 34.28
C ALA A 106 -26.26 -8.96 34.00
N PHE A 107 -26.75 -8.83 32.76
CA PHE A 107 -28.09 -9.33 32.40
C PHE A 107 -28.15 -10.84 32.26
N SER A 108 -27.07 -11.46 31.76
CA SER A 108 -27.00 -12.90 31.52
C SER A 108 -26.98 -13.70 32.82
N GLN A 109 -26.45 -13.13 33.90
CA GLN A 109 -26.46 -13.74 35.24
C GLN A 109 -27.86 -14.04 35.78
N ASN A 110 -28.91 -13.35 35.30
CA ASN A 110 -30.29 -13.57 35.73
C ASN A 110 -31.06 -14.57 34.85
N ARG A 111 -30.41 -15.19 33.86
CA ARG A 111 -31.04 -16.14 32.93
C ARG A 111 -30.93 -17.59 33.41
N PRO A 112 -31.78 -18.52 32.93
CA PRO A 112 -31.66 -19.95 33.22
C PRO A 112 -30.31 -20.53 32.75
N ARG A 113 -29.83 -21.61 33.39
CA ARG A 113 -28.52 -22.23 33.11
C ARG A 113 -28.27 -22.54 31.63
N LYS A 114 -29.28 -23.04 30.91
CA LYS A 114 -29.20 -23.31 29.47
C LYS A 114 -28.88 -22.06 28.64
N TRP A 115 -29.51 -20.93 28.97
CA TRP A 115 -29.27 -19.66 28.30
C TRP A 115 -27.89 -19.10 28.64
N ARG A 116 -27.45 -19.21 29.90
CA ARG A 116 -26.10 -18.79 30.32
C ARG A 116 -25.02 -19.51 29.51
N PHE A 117 -25.18 -20.81 29.27
CA PHE A 117 -24.25 -21.60 28.45
C PHE A 117 -24.20 -21.07 27.01
N SER A 118 -25.34 -21.01 26.30
CA SER A 118 -25.38 -20.55 24.90
C SER A 118 -24.84 -19.13 24.75
N ILE A 119 -25.16 -18.25 25.70
CA ILE A 119 -24.65 -16.89 25.75
C ILE A 119 -23.12 -16.86 25.93
N SER A 120 -22.57 -17.70 26.81
CA SER A 120 -21.13 -17.79 27.04
C SER A 120 -20.38 -18.29 25.80
N VAL A 121 -20.98 -19.21 25.04
CA VAL A 121 -20.42 -19.70 23.77
C VAL A 121 -20.36 -18.59 22.74
N LEU A 122 -21.49 -17.94 22.46
CA LEU A 122 -21.57 -16.86 21.46
C LEU A 122 -20.57 -15.75 21.78
N TYR A 123 -20.53 -15.31 23.04
CA TYR A 123 -19.65 -14.24 23.46
C TYR A 123 -18.18 -14.65 23.50
N GLY A 124 -17.90 -15.90 23.89
CA GLY A 124 -16.56 -16.48 23.82
C GLY A 124 -16.00 -16.49 22.39
N ILE A 125 -16.83 -16.74 21.38
CA ILE A 125 -16.44 -16.66 19.96
C ILE A 125 -16.07 -15.22 19.57
N ILE A 126 -16.87 -14.23 19.97
CA ILE A 126 -16.61 -12.81 19.67
C ILE A 126 -15.28 -12.36 20.30
N VAL A 127 -15.05 -12.71 21.57
CA VAL A 127 -13.79 -12.41 22.28
C VAL A 127 -12.60 -13.12 21.63
N ALA A 128 -12.73 -14.39 21.29
CA ALA A 128 -11.67 -15.14 20.63
C ALA A 128 -11.33 -14.57 19.25
N ALA A 129 -12.33 -14.20 18.45
CA ALA A 129 -12.14 -13.62 17.13
C ALA A 129 -11.45 -12.25 17.19
N SER A 130 -11.86 -11.39 18.12
CA SER A 130 -11.26 -10.07 18.30
C SER A 130 -9.81 -10.15 18.82
N LEU A 131 -9.51 -11.07 19.75
CA LEU A 131 -8.13 -11.34 20.18
C LEU A 131 -7.28 -11.97 19.08
N LEU A 132 -7.85 -12.81 18.22
CA LEU A 132 -7.15 -13.36 17.06
C LEU A 132 -6.71 -12.25 16.10
N PHE A 133 -7.58 -11.29 15.78
CA PHE A 133 -7.20 -10.18 14.89
C PHE A 133 -6.08 -9.33 15.46
N ALA A 134 -6.10 -9.04 16.77
CA ALA A 134 -4.99 -8.34 17.42
C ALA A 134 -3.68 -9.18 17.37
N ALA A 135 -3.77 -10.49 17.60
CA ALA A 135 -2.61 -11.38 17.52
C ALA A 135 -2.02 -11.49 16.10
N VAL A 136 -2.87 -11.55 15.06
CA VAL A 136 -2.42 -11.53 13.66
C VAL A 136 -1.74 -10.20 13.34
N TYR A 137 -2.31 -9.08 13.80
CA TYR A 137 -1.72 -7.76 13.60
C TYR A 137 -0.34 -7.63 14.28
N LEU A 138 -0.20 -8.13 15.51
CA LEU A 138 1.08 -8.20 16.22
C LEU A 138 2.07 -9.15 15.52
N GLY A 139 1.62 -10.34 15.13
CA GLY A 139 2.46 -11.34 14.47
C GLY A 139 3.04 -10.81 13.17
N TYR A 140 2.24 -10.12 12.36
CA TYR A 140 2.72 -9.46 11.15
C TYR A 140 3.79 -8.41 11.45
N TYR A 141 3.56 -7.56 12.46
CA TYR A 141 4.54 -6.58 12.90
C TYR A 141 5.86 -7.22 13.35
N LEU A 142 5.81 -8.31 14.12
CA LEU A 142 7.02 -8.99 14.59
C LEU A 142 7.84 -9.63 13.46
N LEU A 143 7.20 -9.96 12.33
CA LEU A 143 7.87 -10.54 11.16
C LEU A 143 8.44 -9.48 10.23
N TYR A 144 7.69 -8.40 10.01
CA TYR A 144 7.97 -7.43 8.94
C TYR A 144 8.37 -6.04 9.45
N ASN A 145 8.28 -5.80 10.75
CA ASN A 145 8.52 -4.50 11.37
C ASN A 145 7.69 -3.37 10.71
N ASP A 146 6.49 -3.71 10.22
CA ASP A 146 5.53 -2.83 9.56
C ASP A 146 4.09 -3.27 9.90
N THR A 147 3.12 -2.45 9.51
CA THR A 147 1.67 -2.69 9.68
C THR A 147 1.05 -3.27 8.41
N ILE A 148 -0.04 -4.03 8.57
CA ILE A 148 -0.85 -4.46 7.43
C ILE A 148 -1.66 -3.28 6.90
N ARG A 149 -1.59 -3.04 5.59
CA ARG A 149 -2.22 -1.92 4.88
C ARG A 149 -3.25 -2.41 3.85
N ALA A 150 -3.95 -1.46 3.23
CA ALA A 150 -4.98 -1.76 2.25
C ALA A 150 -4.42 -2.47 1.01
N GLU A 151 -3.21 -2.12 0.58
CA GLU A 151 -2.55 -2.71 -0.60
C GLU A 151 -2.27 -4.20 -0.39
N ASN A 152 -2.01 -4.62 0.85
CA ASN A 152 -1.83 -6.04 1.18
C ASN A 152 -3.13 -6.85 1.05
N MET A 153 -4.30 -6.19 1.06
CA MET A 153 -5.60 -6.86 0.85
C MET A 153 -5.95 -7.01 -0.63
N LEU A 154 -5.36 -6.21 -1.52
CA LEU A 154 -5.73 -6.21 -2.95
C LEU A 154 -5.55 -7.59 -3.61
N PRO A 155 -4.39 -8.28 -3.49
CA PRO A 155 -4.24 -9.62 -4.06
C PRO A 155 -5.25 -10.61 -3.47
N ILE A 156 -5.57 -10.50 -2.18
CA ILE A 156 -6.53 -11.41 -1.51
C ILE A 156 -7.95 -11.20 -2.05
N LEU A 157 -8.33 -9.95 -2.35
CA LEU A 157 -9.68 -9.58 -2.77
C LEU A 157 -9.91 -9.70 -4.29
N GLN A 158 -8.86 -9.57 -5.11
CA GLN A 158 -8.97 -9.55 -6.57
C GLN A 158 -8.68 -10.90 -7.23
N THR A 159 -7.99 -11.83 -6.56
CA THR A 159 -7.59 -13.11 -7.16
C THR A 159 -8.58 -14.25 -6.86
N ASN A 160 -8.33 -15.41 -7.46
CA ASN A 160 -9.05 -16.64 -7.07
C ASN A 160 -8.55 -17.19 -5.72
N LYS A 161 -9.29 -18.16 -5.14
CA LYS A 161 -8.99 -18.75 -3.82
C LYS A 161 -7.59 -19.37 -3.73
N LYS A 162 -7.09 -19.93 -4.83
CA LYS A 162 -5.78 -20.60 -4.87
C LYS A 162 -4.67 -19.56 -4.82
N GLU A 163 -4.73 -18.54 -5.67
CA GLU A 163 -3.79 -17.42 -5.69
C GLU A 163 -3.78 -16.63 -4.38
N ALA A 164 -4.96 -16.40 -3.79
CA ALA A 164 -5.06 -15.74 -2.49
C ALA A 164 -4.39 -16.58 -1.39
N PHE A 165 -4.56 -17.91 -1.43
CA PHE A 165 -3.88 -18.80 -0.50
C PHE A 165 -2.36 -18.82 -0.71
N GLU A 166 -1.91 -18.90 -1.96
CA GLU A 166 -0.50 -18.86 -2.32
C GLU A 166 0.15 -17.56 -1.82
N PHE A 167 -0.47 -16.40 -2.11
CA PHE A 167 -0.02 -15.10 -1.62
C PHE A 167 0.04 -15.02 -0.10
N ILE A 168 -1.00 -15.45 0.61
CA ILE A 168 -1.02 -15.46 2.08
C ILE A 168 0.05 -16.40 2.62
N SER A 169 0.26 -17.56 2.00
CA SER A 169 1.26 -18.53 2.44
C SER A 169 2.70 -18.05 2.20
N ASP A 170 2.95 -17.32 1.11
CA ASP A 170 4.23 -16.69 0.80
C ASP A 170 4.52 -15.51 1.74
N ARG A 171 3.51 -14.66 1.98
CA ARG A 171 3.63 -13.43 2.77
C ARG A 171 3.44 -13.60 4.27
N ILE A 172 2.83 -14.66 4.77
CA ILE A 172 2.68 -14.89 6.22
C ILE A 172 3.51 -16.10 6.65
N GLY A 173 3.74 -17.06 5.75
CA GLY A 173 4.38 -18.33 6.05
C GLY A 173 3.38 -19.32 6.66
N LEU A 174 3.41 -20.57 6.18
CA LEU A 174 2.60 -21.66 6.73
C LEU A 174 2.75 -21.83 8.26
N PRO A 175 3.96 -21.74 8.87
CA PRO A 175 4.11 -21.90 10.32
C PRO A 175 3.34 -20.86 11.14
N VAL A 176 3.27 -19.62 10.67
CA VAL A 176 2.57 -18.52 11.35
C VAL A 176 1.06 -18.68 11.22
N LEU A 177 0.58 -19.13 10.05
CA LEU A 177 -0.83 -19.46 9.84
C LEU A 177 -1.29 -20.60 10.75
N PHE A 178 -0.51 -21.69 10.83
CA PHE A 178 -0.80 -22.80 11.73
C PHE A 178 -0.73 -22.37 13.20
N SER A 179 0.26 -21.57 13.58
CA SER A 179 0.39 -21.04 14.94
C SER A 179 -0.80 -20.15 15.31
N SER A 180 -1.28 -19.32 14.38
CA SER A 180 -2.46 -18.47 14.56
C SER A 180 -3.75 -19.30 14.71
N LEU A 181 -3.88 -20.38 13.94
CA LEU A 181 -5.00 -21.31 14.05
C LEU A 181 -4.98 -22.07 15.39
N ILE A 182 -3.82 -22.58 15.80
CA ILE A 182 -3.65 -23.24 17.10
C ILE A 182 -3.99 -22.26 18.23
N PHE A 183 -3.48 -21.03 18.15
CA PHE A 183 -3.78 -19.97 19.11
C PHE A 183 -5.29 -19.71 19.19
N PHE A 184 -5.99 -19.61 18.05
CA PHE A 184 -7.45 -19.44 18.02
C PHE A 184 -8.21 -20.61 18.66
N VAL A 185 -7.84 -21.85 18.32
CA VAL A 185 -8.45 -23.06 18.86
C VAL A 185 -8.27 -23.16 20.37
N LEU A 186 -7.12 -22.72 20.91
CA LEU A 186 -6.86 -22.66 22.35
C LEU A 186 -7.58 -21.48 23.03
N LEU A 187 -7.75 -20.35 22.33
CA LEU A 187 -8.46 -19.18 22.85
C LEU A 187 -9.96 -19.43 23.03
N LEU A 188 -10.59 -20.24 22.17
CA LEU A 188 -12.03 -20.53 22.23
C LEU A 188 -12.49 -21.12 23.58
N PRO A 189 -11.93 -22.25 24.08
CA PRO A 189 -12.32 -22.83 25.37
C PRO A 189 -11.94 -21.91 26.54
N ALA A 190 -10.80 -21.21 26.47
CA ALA A 190 -10.40 -20.25 27.50
C ALA A 190 -11.39 -19.08 27.60
N SER A 191 -11.76 -18.49 26.45
CA SER A 191 -12.72 -17.40 26.36
C SER A 191 -14.10 -17.84 26.82
N PHE A 192 -14.56 -19.03 26.41
CA PHE A 192 -15.80 -19.63 26.88
C PHE A 192 -15.79 -19.80 28.41
N PHE A 193 -14.75 -20.41 28.98
CA PHE A 193 -14.66 -20.65 30.43
C PHE A 193 -14.68 -19.35 31.22
N CYS A 194 -13.92 -18.35 30.77
CA CYS A 194 -13.93 -17.00 31.34
C CYS A 194 -15.32 -16.37 31.32
N CYS A 195 -16.00 -16.40 30.17
CA CYS A 195 -17.36 -15.84 30.03
C CYS A 195 -18.36 -16.61 30.89
N HIS A 196 -18.28 -17.95 30.90
CA HIS A 196 -19.16 -18.79 31.70
C HIS A 196 -19.00 -18.54 33.19
N LYS A 197 -17.76 -18.36 33.66
CA LYS A 197 -17.46 -17.99 35.05
C LYS A 197 -17.98 -16.59 35.39
N ALA A 198 -17.87 -15.62 34.49
CA ALA A 198 -18.43 -14.28 34.69
C ALA A 198 -19.95 -14.32 34.86
N ILE A 199 -20.63 -15.12 34.04
CA ILE A 199 -22.10 -15.21 33.97
C ILE A 199 -22.68 -16.13 35.06
N SER A 200 -21.89 -17.05 35.61
CA SER A 200 -22.37 -18.00 36.64
C SER A 200 -22.49 -17.40 38.03
N VAL A 201 -21.85 -16.25 38.30
CA VAL A 201 -21.98 -15.51 39.57
C VAL A 201 -23.41 -14.96 39.70
N GLY A 202 -24.22 -15.57 40.57
CA GLY A 202 -25.61 -15.15 40.81
C GLY A 202 -25.70 -13.77 41.50
N ARG A 203 -26.72 -12.97 41.15
CA ARG A 203 -26.87 -11.59 41.65
C ARG A 203 -28.31 -11.15 41.85
N ASP A 204 -28.44 -10.08 42.63
CA ASP A 204 -29.70 -9.39 42.88
C ASP A 204 -30.28 -8.72 41.62
N ARG A 205 -31.60 -8.58 41.59
CA ARG A 205 -32.31 -7.88 40.51
C ARG A 205 -32.06 -6.37 40.56
N TYR A 206 -31.83 -5.77 39.40
CA TYR A 206 -31.68 -4.32 39.27
C TYR A 206 -33.04 -3.59 39.37
N SER A 207 -33.06 -2.42 40.02
CA SER A 207 -34.24 -1.53 40.03
C SER A 207 -34.58 -1.01 38.63
N LYS A 208 -35.85 -0.67 38.36
CA LYS A 208 -36.32 -0.13 37.06
C LYS A 208 -35.45 1.03 36.54
N MET A 209 -35.13 2.00 37.40
CA MET A 209 -34.28 3.15 37.04
C MET A 209 -32.91 2.73 36.52
N ARG A 210 -32.27 1.75 37.19
CA ARG A 210 -30.95 1.23 36.77
C ARG A 210 -31.01 0.50 35.45
N ILE A 211 -32.08 -0.26 35.20
CA ILE A 211 -32.29 -0.92 33.91
C ILE A 211 -32.37 0.12 32.79
N LEU A 212 -33.05 1.25 33.01
CA LEU A 212 -33.08 2.35 32.04
C LEU A 212 -31.69 2.92 31.76
N TRP A 213 -30.90 3.21 32.80
CA TRP A 213 -29.51 3.68 32.64
C TRP A 213 -28.63 2.70 31.87
N ILE A 214 -28.72 1.39 32.19
CA ILE A 214 -27.97 0.35 31.48
C ILE A 214 -28.41 0.30 30.01
N GLY A 215 -29.72 0.34 29.74
CA GLY A 215 -30.25 0.34 28.37
C GLY A 215 -29.74 1.51 27.54
N MET A 216 -29.72 2.72 28.12
CA MET A 216 -29.18 3.91 27.46
C MET A 216 -27.68 3.78 27.16
N ILE A 217 -26.90 3.24 28.10
CA ILE A 217 -25.46 2.99 27.90
C ILE A 217 -25.24 1.93 26.82
N CYS A 218 -26.02 0.85 26.78
CA CYS A 218 -25.94 -0.14 25.71
C CYS A 218 -26.22 0.48 24.33
N ILE A 219 -27.26 1.31 24.21
CA ILE A 219 -27.59 1.99 22.95
C ILE A 219 -26.42 2.90 22.52
N LEU A 220 -25.89 3.70 23.46
CA LEU A 220 -24.73 4.56 23.20
C LEU A 220 -23.50 3.75 22.78
N SER A 221 -23.22 2.62 23.46
CA SER A 221 -22.13 1.71 23.10
C SER A 221 -22.32 1.13 21.70
N ILE A 222 -23.52 0.66 21.35
CA ILE A 222 -23.79 0.08 20.02
C ILE A 222 -23.58 1.12 18.91
N ILE A 223 -24.11 2.34 19.08
CA ILE A 223 -23.93 3.44 18.11
C ILE A 223 -22.44 3.78 17.97
N SER A 224 -21.73 3.87 19.09
CA SER A 224 -20.31 4.23 19.10
C SER A 224 -19.43 3.12 18.51
N ILE A 225 -19.70 1.86 18.82
CA ILE A 225 -19.03 0.71 18.21
C ILE A 225 -19.27 0.71 16.70
N HIS A 226 -20.51 0.90 16.24
CA HIS A 226 -20.81 0.98 14.80
C HIS A 226 -20.02 2.09 14.10
N LYS A 227 -19.84 3.24 14.77
CA LYS A 227 -19.05 4.35 14.24
C LYS A 227 -17.55 4.03 14.13
N TYR A 228 -16.97 3.36 15.12
CA TYR A 228 -15.50 3.18 15.21
C TYR A 228 -15.01 1.81 14.72
N ILE A 229 -15.87 0.79 14.60
CA ILE A 229 -15.50 -0.53 14.10
C ILE A 229 -14.90 -0.52 12.68
N PRO A 230 -15.26 0.40 11.75
CA PRO A 230 -14.60 0.48 10.45
C PRO A 230 -13.12 0.84 10.51
N SER A 231 -12.65 1.43 11.62
CA SER A 231 -11.24 1.78 11.84
C SER A 231 -10.40 0.60 12.39
N LEU A 232 -11.03 -0.51 12.77
CA LEU A 232 -10.35 -1.67 13.34
C LEU A 232 -9.71 -2.53 12.23
N PHE A 233 -8.56 -3.15 12.52
CA PHE A 233 -8.01 -4.19 11.65
C PHE A 233 -8.84 -5.48 11.76
N PRO A 234 -9.13 -6.20 10.66
CA PRO A 234 -8.73 -5.94 9.26
C PRO A 234 -9.70 -5.07 8.46
N ILE A 235 -10.80 -4.62 9.08
CA ILE A 235 -11.92 -3.94 8.41
C ILE A 235 -11.43 -2.67 7.69
N SER A 236 -10.59 -1.85 8.32
CA SER A 236 -10.08 -0.61 7.73
C SER A 236 -9.27 -0.87 6.45
N GLN A 237 -8.44 -1.90 6.43
CA GLN A 237 -7.61 -2.30 5.29
C GLN A 237 -8.48 -2.87 4.17
N THR A 238 -9.48 -3.67 4.52
CA THR A 238 -10.46 -4.20 3.55
C THR A 238 -11.28 -3.08 2.91
N TYR A 239 -11.76 -2.11 3.69
CA TYR A 239 -12.46 -0.93 3.14
C TYR A 239 -11.56 -0.10 2.23
N GLY A 240 -10.31 0.14 2.64
CA GLY A 240 -9.33 0.85 1.79
C GLY A 240 -9.11 0.15 0.45
N ALA A 241 -9.00 -1.18 0.47
CA ALA A 241 -8.85 -1.98 -0.75
C ALA A 241 -10.09 -1.96 -1.64
N PHE A 242 -11.30 -2.06 -1.07
CA PHE A 242 -12.54 -1.91 -1.83
C PHE A 242 -12.70 -0.50 -2.40
N HIS A 243 -12.31 0.54 -1.66
CA HIS A 243 -12.31 1.91 -2.16
C HIS A 243 -11.42 2.02 -3.40
N TYR A 244 -10.21 1.46 -3.34
CA TYR A 244 -9.29 1.41 -4.46
C TYR A 244 -9.90 0.69 -5.68
N ILE A 245 -10.48 -0.50 -5.51
CA ILE A 245 -11.15 -1.25 -6.59
C ILE A 245 -12.30 -0.43 -7.20
N HIS A 246 -13.10 0.23 -6.36
CA HIS A 246 -14.21 1.05 -6.82
C HIS A 246 -13.74 2.30 -7.59
N GLU A 247 -12.63 2.91 -7.17
CA GLU A 247 -12.00 4.02 -7.91
C GLU A 247 -11.61 3.58 -9.32
N MET A 248 -11.03 2.38 -9.47
CA MET A 248 -10.62 1.86 -10.78
C MET A 248 -11.80 1.58 -11.72
N ARG A 249 -12.89 0.99 -11.20
CA ARG A 249 -14.12 0.80 -12.00
C ARG A 249 -14.71 2.11 -12.49
N ARG A 250 -14.59 3.18 -11.70
CA ARG A 250 -15.07 4.51 -12.11
C ARG A 250 -14.22 5.10 -13.24
N ILE A 251 -12.91 4.86 -13.26
CA ILE A 251 -12.05 5.27 -14.39
C ILE A 251 -12.59 4.65 -15.68
N SER A 252 -12.77 3.32 -15.69
CA SER A 252 -13.29 2.60 -16.87
C SER A 252 -14.65 3.13 -17.32
N GLN A 253 -15.60 3.30 -16.39
CA GLN A 253 -16.95 3.78 -16.72
C GLN A 253 -17.00 5.21 -17.26
N LYS A 254 -16.11 6.09 -16.82
CA LYS A 254 -16.10 7.51 -17.22
C LYS A 254 -15.18 7.82 -18.39
N HIS A 255 -14.26 6.91 -18.73
CA HIS A 255 -13.19 7.19 -19.67
C HIS A 255 -13.69 7.70 -21.03
N GLU A 256 -14.62 7.00 -21.67
CA GLU A 256 -15.19 7.42 -22.96
C GLU A 256 -15.80 8.84 -22.90
N GLN A 257 -16.50 9.14 -21.81
CA GLN A 257 -17.07 10.47 -21.58
C GLN A 257 -15.98 11.55 -21.38
N ASN A 258 -14.89 11.22 -20.68
CA ASN A 258 -13.79 12.15 -20.48
C ASN A 258 -13.03 12.41 -21.78
N ILE A 259 -12.75 11.36 -22.55
CA ILE A 259 -12.02 11.47 -23.82
C ILE A 259 -12.82 12.23 -24.87
N SER A 260 -14.13 12.01 -24.97
CA SER A 260 -14.98 12.79 -25.88
C SER A 260 -15.01 14.29 -25.57
N ARG A 261 -14.69 14.69 -24.33
CA ARG A 261 -14.59 16.09 -23.89
C ARG A 261 -13.17 16.64 -23.94
N PHE A 262 -12.16 15.78 -24.02
CA PHE A 262 -10.76 16.18 -24.05
C PHE A 262 -10.43 16.89 -25.36
N ARG A 263 -9.76 18.04 -25.28
CA ARG A 263 -9.43 18.87 -26.45
C ARG A 263 -7.93 19.07 -26.56
N ILE A 264 -7.36 18.66 -27.69
CA ILE A 264 -6.03 19.08 -28.12
C ILE A 264 -6.23 20.34 -28.97
N TYR A 265 -5.71 21.48 -28.50
CA TYR A 265 -5.87 22.77 -29.20
C TYR A 265 -4.99 22.89 -30.44
N THR A 266 -3.95 22.06 -30.55
CA THR A 266 -3.11 21.97 -31.74
C THR A 266 -3.82 21.14 -32.81
N PRO A 267 -4.03 21.67 -34.03
CA PRO A 267 -4.58 20.88 -35.13
C PRO A 267 -3.71 19.64 -35.40
N VAL A 268 -4.33 18.51 -35.78
CA VAL A 268 -3.60 17.26 -36.08
C VAL A 268 -2.54 17.47 -37.17
N SER A 269 -2.81 18.34 -38.16
CA SER A 269 -1.86 18.73 -39.21
C SER A 269 -0.60 19.42 -38.69
N GLU A 270 -0.65 19.96 -37.47
CA GLU A 270 0.47 20.64 -36.81
C GLU A 270 1.00 19.87 -35.60
N ALA A 271 0.46 18.66 -35.35
CA ALA A 271 0.88 17.81 -34.26
C ALA A 271 2.31 17.28 -34.48
N MET A 272 2.99 16.95 -33.39
CA MET A 272 4.36 16.41 -33.42
C MET A 272 4.56 15.22 -34.37
N PRO A 273 3.69 14.21 -34.46
CA PRO A 273 3.89 13.09 -35.38
C PRO A 273 3.85 13.49 -36.87
N GLN A 274 3.28 14.64 -37.22
CA GLN A 274 3.33 15.18 -38.59
C GLN A 274 4.61 15.99 -38.84
N LYS A 275 5.05 16.77 -37.84
CA LYS A 275 6.27 17.60 -37.92
C LYS A 275 7.54 16.77 -37.81
N LEU A 276 7.49 15.71 -37.03
CA LEU A 276 8.61 14.83 -36.71
C LEU A 276 8.13 13.37 -36.70
N PRO A 277 7.93 12.78 -37.89
CA PRO A 277 7.52 11.38 -37.99
C PRO A 277 8.53 10.43 -37.36
N GLY A 278 8.05 9.30 -36.86
CA GLY A 278 8.88 8.25 -36.27
C GLY A 278 8.39 7.82 -34.90
N THR A 279 9.30 7.20 -34.15
CA THR A 279 8.94 6.46 -32.93
C THR A 279 9.33 7.23 -31.67
N VAL A 280 8.41 7.26 -30.70
CA VAL A 280 8.63 7.70 -29.32
C VAL A 280 8.55 6.46 -28.41
N ILE A 281 9.60 6.22 -27.62
CA ILE A 281 9.65 5.11 -26.67
C ILE A 281 9.72 5.67 -25.25
N VAL A 282 8.84 5.19 -24.38
CA VAL A 282 8.85 5.44 -22.94
C VAL A 282 9.07 4.10 -22.24
N VAL A 283 10.25 3.92 -21.66
CA VAL A 283 10.59 2.75 -20.86
C VAL A 283 10.33 3.06 -19.39
N ILE A 284 9.40 2.32 -18.80
CA ILE A 284 9.08 2.36 -17.38
C ILE A 284 9.90 1.26 -16.70
N GLY A 285 10.92 1.69 -15.96
CA GLY A 285 11.70 0.82 -15.10
C GLY A 285 10.95 0.45 -13.82
N GLU A 286 11.46 -0.56 -13.13
CA GLU A 286 10.88 -1.10 -11.91
C GLU A 286 11.97 -1.15 -10.82
N SER A 287 11.71 -0.52 -9.68
CA SER A 287 12.57 -0.58 -8.48
C SER A 287 14.04 -0.12 -8.66
N ALA A 288 14.39 0.61 -9.72
CA ALA A 288 15.75 1.11 -9.95
C ALA A 288 16.01 2.43 -9.21
N THR A 289 17.12 2.51 -8.46
CA THR A 289 17.55 3.75 -7.78
C THR A 289 18.76 4.38 -8.45
N ARG A 290 18.75 5.70 -8.67
CA ARG A 290 19.89 6.40 -9.29
C ARG A 290 21.13 6.39 -8.41
N ASP A 291 20.96 6.19 -7.10
CA ASP A 291 22.05 6.19 -6.12
C ASP A 291 23.05 5.04 -6.37
N ARG A 292 22.60 3.99 -7.07
CA ARG A 292 23.40 2.81 -7.43
C ARG A 292 23.68 2.71 -8.92
N MET A 293 23.32 3.72 -9.71
CA MET A 293 23.64 3.78 -11.15
C MET A 293 24.84 4.69 -11.36
N LYS A 294 25.98 4.13 -11.80
CA LYS A 294 27.22 4.90 -11.97
C LYS A 294 27.09 6.11 -12.90
N ALA A 295 26.20 6.05 -13.89
CA ALA A 295 25.91 7.17 -14.77
C ALA A 295 25.43 8.43 -14.01
N PHE A 296 24.64 8.23 -12.94
CA PHE A 296 24.10 9.28 -12.05
C PHE A 296 24.95 9.52 -10.79
N THR A 297 25.62 8.47 -10.29
CA THR A 297 26.44 8.50 -9.07
C THR A 297 27.86 8.01 -9.40
N PRO A 298 28.75 8.86 -9.95
CA PRO A 298 30.08 8.44 -10.42
C PRO A 298 30.97 7.81 -9.34
N SER A 299 30.73 8.14 -8.07
CA SER A 299 31.44 7.58 -6.92
C SER A 299 30.99 6.17 -6.53
N TYR A 300 29.92 5.64 -7.13
CA TYR A 300 29.42 4.30 -6.84
C TYR A 300 30.44 3.23 -7.28
N PRO A 301 30.80 2.24 -6.45
CA PRO A 301 31.97 1.41 -6.68
C PRO A 301 31.80 0.42 -7.86
N SER A 302 30.61 -0.14 -8.05
CA SER A 302 30.32 -1.09 -9.13
C SER A 302 30.10 -0.37 -10.47
N GLU A 303 30.38 -1.03 -11.59
CA GLU A 303 30.02 -0.54 -12.93
C GLU A 303 28.65 -1.10 -13.33
N THR A 304 27.59 -0.39 -12.99
CA THR A 304 26.20 -0.82 -13.17
C THR A 304 25.55 -0.30 -14.44
N THR A 305 26.14 0.69 -15.10
CA THR A 305 25.52 1.39 -16.24
C THR A 305 26.58 1.87 -17.24
N PRO A 306 27.40 0.96 -17.80
CA PRO A 306 28.48 1.33 -18.70
C PRO A 306 27.96 2.04 -19.97
N TRP A 307 26.87 1.57 -20.58
CA TRP A 307 26.32 2.19 -21.78
C TRP A 307 25.79 3.60 -21.48
N LEU A 308 24.97 3.76 -20.44
CA LEU A 308 24.44 5.09 -20.13
C LEU A 308 25.55 6.07 -19.72
N SER A 309 26.62 5.59 -19.08
CA SER A 309 27.79 6.41 -18.75
C SER A 309 28.56 6.89 -19.98
N GLU A 310 28.55 6.14 -21.08
CA GLU A 310 29.07 6.57 -22.36
C GLU A 310 28.11 7.55 -23.04
N MET A 311 26.81 7.23 -23.07
CA MET A 311 25.81 8.03 -23.77
C MET A 311 25.61 9.42 -23.17
N LYS A 312 25.76 9.59 -21.86
CA LYS A 312 25.63 10.89 -21.20
C LYS A 312 26.64 11.93 -21.68
N GLU A 313 27.76 11.49 -22.26
CA GLU A 313 28.80 12.38 -22.82
C GLU A 313 28.44 12.84 -24.26
N THR A 314 27.33 12.35 -24.82
CA THR A 314 26.83 12.73 -26.15
C THR A 314 25.81 13.87 -26.06
N PRO A 315 25.69 14.76 -27.07
CA PRO A 315 24.81 15.93 -27.01
C PRO A 315 23.31 15.63 -27.09
N TYR A 316 22.94 14.34 -27.19
CA TYR A 316 21.57 13.91 -27.44
C TYR A 316 20.94 13.20 -26.24
N PHE A 317 21.70 12.93 -25.18
CA PHE A 317 21.22 12.30 -23.95
C PHE A 317 21.26 13.30 -22.80
N TYR A 318 20.14 13.42 -22.12
CA TYR A 318 19.96 14.34 -21.00
C TYR A 318 19.57 13.53 -19.77
N LEU A 319 20.44 13.52 -18.76
CA LEU A 319 20.20 12.85 -17.48
C LEU A 319 19.68 13.88 -16.46
N MET A 320 18.67 13.48 -15.69
CA MET A 320 18.03 14.33 -14.70
C MET A 320 18.41 13.87 -13.29
N ASP A 321 19.50 14.42 -12.77
CA ASP A 321 20.16 13.97 -11.53
C ASP A 321 19.36 14.21 -10.23
N LYS A 322 18.20 14.88 -10.33
CA LYS A 322 17.34 15.24 -9.20
C LYS A 322 15.89 14.82 -9.37
N THR A 323 15.65 13.72 -10.07
CA THR A 323 14.30 13.14 -10.25
C THR A 323 13.83 12.36 -9.02
N TYR A 324 12.59 12.56 -8.60
CA TYR A 324 12.00 11.81 -7.49
C TYR A 324 10.71 11.16 -7.95
N SER A 325 10.50 9.90 -7.57
CA SER A 325 9.19 9.29 -7.70
C SER A 325 8.22 9.96 -6.74
N CYS A 326 6.97 10.07 -7.17
CA CYS A 326 5.89 10.53 -6.31
C CYS A 326 5.54 9.52 -5.21
N PHE A 327 5.77 8.22 -5.42
CA PHE A 327 5.51 7.18 -4.41
C PHE A 327 6.56 6.06 -4.45
N PRO A 328 6.89 5.43 -3.32
CA PRO A 328 7.88 4.35 -3.26
C PRO A 328 7.29 2.97 -3.64
N VAL A 329 6.21 2.92 -4.41
CA VAL A 329 5.47 1.70 -4.80
C VAL A 329 4.80 1.90 -6.16
N THR A 330 4.84 0.87 -7.01
CA THR A 330 4.46 0.90 -8.43
C THR A 330 3.08 1.50 -8.69
N VAL A 331 2.05 0.99 -8.01
CA VAL A 331 0.66 1.34 -8.33
C VAL A 331 0.36 2.82 -8.06
N PRO A 332 0.58 3.36 -6.84
CA PRO A 332 0.45 4.79 -6.60
C PRO A 332 1.34 5.64 -7.51
N ALA A 333 2.58 5.22 -7.76
CA ALA A 333 3.51 5.98 -8.61
C ALA A 333 3.00 6.08 -10.07
N LEU A 334 2.66 4.95 -10.69
CA LEU A 334 2.20 4.89 -12.07
C LEU A 334 0.81 5.48 -12.26
N SER A 335 -0.04 5.46 -11.23
CA SER A 335 -1.34 6.16 -11.24
C SER A 335 -1.22 7.68 -11.33
N MET A 336 -0.04 8.24 -11.06
CA MET A 336 0.26 9.66 -11.29
C MET A 336 1.14 9.85 -12.53
N PHE A 337 2.13 8.98 -12.74
CA PHE A 337 3.02 9.10 -13.89
C PHE A 337 2.29 8.95 -15.24
N LEU A 338 1.31 8.03 -15.33
CA LEU A 338 0.57 7.77 -16.58
C LEU A 338 -0.63 8.67 -16.79
N TYR A 339 -1.06 9.41 -15.77
CA TYR A 339 -2.31 10.17 -15.78
C TYR A 339 -2.03 11.66 -15.67
N GLY A 340 -2.96 12.49 -16.16
CA GLY A 340 -2.88 13.94 -16.04
C GLY A 340 -3.07 14.48 -14.61
N ARG A 341 -2.53 13.80 -13.58
CA ARG A 341 -2.61 14.16 -12.16
C ARG A 341 -1.26 14.09 -11.44
N ASN A 342 -1.12 14.76 -10.30
CA ASN A 342 0.08 14.68 -9.46
C ASN A 342 -0.25 14.83 -7.96
N GLN A 343 0.76 14.71 -7.09
CA GLN A 343 0.60 14.76 -5.62
C GLN A 343 0.06 16.09 -5.07
N TYR A 344 0.13 17.16 -5.87
CA TYR A 344 -0.27 18.51 -5.49
C TYR A 344 -1.65 18.89 -6.02
N ASP A 345 -2.26 18.06 -6.86
CA ASP A 345 -3.62 18.28 -7.35
C ASP A 345 -4.64 17.35 -6.66
N HIS A 346 -5.88 17.82 -6.61
CA HIS A 346 -7.00 17.13 -5.96
C HIS A 346 -8.02 16.61 -6.98
N ARG A 347 -7.63 16.48 -8.25
CA ARG A 347 -8.53 15.93 -9.27
C ARG A 347 -8.61 14.42 -9.09
N ASN A 348 -9.80 13.88 -9.29
CA ASN A 348 -9.96 12.45 -9.27
C ASN A 348 -9.32 11.85 -10.53
N ILE A 349 -8.72 10.66 -10.41
CA ILE A 349 -8.13 9.94 -11.55
C ILE A 349 -9.16 9.62 -12.64
N ASP A 350 -10.42 9.43 -12.25
CA ASP A 350 -11.54 9.15 -13.15
C ASP A 350 -12.07 10.39 -13.86
N ASP A 351 -11.42 11.56 -13.74
CA ASP A 351 -11.78 12.81 -14.42
C ASP A 351 -10.63 13.34 -15.30
N VAL A 352 -9.51 12.61 -15.45
CA VAL A 352 -8.34 13.04 -16.24
C VAL A 352 -8.01 12.05 -17.35
N ALA A 353 -7.44 12.56 -18.45
CA ALA A 353 -6.87 11.73 -19.52
C ALA A 353 -5.55 11.09 -19.08
N ASN A 354 -5.24 9.93 -19.63
CA ASN A 354 -3.94 9.28 -19.50
C ASN A 354 -3.03 9.60 -20.70
N ILE A 355 -1.74 9.25 -20.58
CA ILE A 355 -0.72 9.56 -21.59
C ILE A 355 -1.00 8.90 -22.96
N ILE A 356 -1.62 7.71 -22.97
CA ILE A 356 -1.96 6.98 -24.18
C ILE A 356 -3.13 7.66 -24.89
N ASP A 357 -4.12 8.17 -24.16
CA ASP A 357 -5.22 8.94 -24.75
C ASP A 357 -4.68 10.15 -25.54
N VAL A 358 -3.72 10.87 -24.94
CA VAL A 358 -3.10 12.05 -25.56
C VAL A 358 -2.27 11.64 -26.78
N ALA A 359 -1.50 10.55 -26.69
CA ALA A 359 -0.70 10.05 -27.80
C ALA A 359 -1.58 9.62 -28.99
N HIS A 360 -2.64 8.86 -28.73
CA HIS A 360 -3.59 8.39 -29.74
C HIS A 360 -4.31 9.57 -30.41
N LEU A 361 -4.87 10.51 -29.63
CA LEU A 361 -5.52 11.72 -30.16
C LEU A 361 -4.55 12.63 -30.92
N SER A 362 -3.25 12.57 -30.63
CA SER A 362 -2.22 13.31 -31.36
C SER A 362 -1.84 12.65 -32.69
N GLY A 363 -2.31 11.43 -32.96
CA GLY A 363 -2.08 10.70 -34.21
C GLY A 363 -0.95 9.66 -34.17
N TYR A 364 -0.52 9.21 -32.98
CA TYR A 364 0.40 8.08 -32.84
C TYR A 364 -0.37 6.75 -32.81
N LYS A 365 0.24 5.69 -33.36
CA LYS A 365 -0.12 4.30 -33.06
C LYS A 365 0.44 3.94 -31.69
N THR A 366 -0.43 3.50 -30.78
CA THR A 366 -0.06 3.31 -29.37
C THR A 366 0.21 1.84 -29.03
N TRP A 367 1.33 1.58 -28.35
CA TRP A 367 1.77 0.23 -28.02
C TRP A 367 2.08 0.12 -26.54
N TRP A 368 1.62 -0.97 -25.91
CA TRP A 368 2.03 -1.36 -24.56
C TRP A 368 2.74 -2.72 -24.59
N MET A 369 4.00 -2.76 -24.19
CA MET A 369 4.81 -3.97 -24.12
C MET A 369 5.23 -4.18 -22.67
N SER A 370 4.91 -5.33 -22.06
CA SER A 370 5.16 -5.53 -20.63
C SER A 370 5.70 -6.91 -20.29
N ASN A 371 6.71 -6.96 -19.44
CA ASN A 371 7.17 -8.19 -18.79
C ASN A 371 6.55 -8.37 -17.38
N GLN A 372 5.73 -7.42 -16.95
CA GLN A 372 4.82 -7.60 -15.81
C GLN A 372 3.55 -8.33 -16.25
N GLY A 373 3.04 -9.23 -15.40
CA GLY A 373 1.74 -9.87 -15.59
C GLY A 373 0.58 -8.88 -15.44
N LYS A 374 -0.66 -9.31 -15.74
CA LYS A 374 -1.85 -8.52 -15.39
C LYS A 374 -1.95 -8.46 -13.87
N MET A 375 -2.01 -7.26 -13.30
CA MET A 375 -2.16 -7.08 -11.85
C MET A 375 -3.59 -7.45 -11.44
N SER A 376 -4.58 -6.93 -12.18
CA SER A 376 -6.00 -7.23 -11.96
C SER A 376 -6.90 -6.89 -13.15
N GLY A 377 -6.33 -6.67 -14.35
CA GLY A 377 -7.12 -6.28 -15.53
C GLY A 377 -7.68 -4.86 -15.38
N GLU A 378 -8.93 -4.60 -15.77
CA GLU A 378 -9.55 -3.26 -15.68
C GLU A 378 -9.57 -2.64 -14.27
N ASP A 379 -9.38 -3.46 -13.22
CA ASP A 379 -9.34 -3.01 -11.83
C ASP A 379 -7.93 -2.51 -11.40
N SER A 380 -7.01 -2.24 -12.35
CA SER A 380 -5.69 -1.61 -12.13
C SER A 380 -5.49 -0.42 -13.08
N PRO A 381 -4.95 0.73 -12.61
CA PRO A 381 -4.79 1.92 -13.43
C PRO A 381 -3.73 1.72 -14.52
N ILE A 382 -2.79 0.80 -14.34
CA ILE A 382 -1.76 0.46 -15.33
C ILE A 382 -2.34 -0.44 -16.41
N ASP A 383 -3.02 -1.51 -16.01
CA ASP A 383 -3.69 -2.43 -16.94
C ASP A 383 -4.79 -1.72 -17.73
N PHE A 384 -5.46 -0.72 -17.13
CA PHE A 384 -6.42 0.15 -17.83
C PHE A 384 -5.76 0.94 -18.96
N VAL A 385 -4.61 1.59 -18.71
CA VAL A 385 -3.85 2.28 -19.77
C VAL A 385 -3.41 1.30 -20.85
N ALA A 386 -2.86 0.15 -20.45
CA ALA A 386 -2.36 -0.87 -21.37
C ALA A 386 -3.42 -1.42 -22.33
N GLN A 387 -4.64 -1.67 -21.83
CA GLN A 387 -5.76 -2.19 -22.62
C GLN A 387 -6.34 -1.16 -23.59
N ASN A 388 -6.16 0.13 -23.31
CA ASN A 388 -6.59 1.22 -24.18
C ASN A 388 -5.54 1.63 -25.22
N CYS A 389 -4.38 0.97 -25.25
CA CYS A 389 -3.46 1.06 -26.39
C CYS A 389 -4.04 0.35 -27.62
N ASP A 390 -3.63 0.79 -28.80
CA ASP A 390 -3.95 0.11 -30.06
C ASP A 390 -3.45 -1.34 -30.10
N THR A 391 -2.33 -1.62 -29.43
CA THR A 391 -1.79 -2.97 -29.31
C THR A 391 -1.14 -3.18 -27.95
N GLU A 392 -1.54 -4.26 -27.28
CA GLU A 392 -0.99 -4.70 -26.00
C GLU A 392 -0.28 -6.05 -26.19
N GLN A 393 0.99 -6.13 -25.78
CA GLN A 393 1.79 -7.34 -25.78
C GLN A 393 2.37 -7.58 -24.38
N ARG A 394 2.26 -8.83 -23.90
CA ARG A 394 2.93 -9.27 -22.66
C ARG A 394 3.82 -10.46 -22.95
N THR A 395 4.93 -10.56 -22.24
CA THR A 395 5.82 -11.70 -22.35
C THR A 395 5.08 -12.99 -21.96
N PRO A 396 5.40 -14.14 -22.58
CA PRO A 396 4.76 -15.42 -22.26
C PRO A 396 5.09 -15.91 -20.86
N PHE A 397 6.24 -15.49 -20.32
CA PHE A 397 6.71 -15.79 -18.97
C PHE A 397 6.92 -14.48 -18.19
N PRO A 398 5.82 -13.84 -17.74
CA PRO A 398 5.94 -12.60 -16.97
C PRO A 398 6.74 -12.84 -15.69
N LEU A 399 7.36 -11.78 -15.17
CA LEU A 399 8.30 -11.80 -14.03
C LEU A 399 9.66 -12.44 -14.34
N GLY A 400 9.88 -12.90 -15.59
CA GLY A 400 11.12 -13.48 -16.06
C GLY A 400 12.05 -12.46 -16.71
N ASP A 401 12.70 -12.87 -17.80
CA ASP A 401 13.72 -12.08 -18.51
C ASP A 401 13.11 -10.93 -19.36
N ASP A 402 13.50 -9.68 -19.06
CA ASP A 402 13.11 -8.48 -19.79
C ASP A 402 13.61 -8.43 -21.24
N TYR A 403 14.66 -9.17 -21.61
CA TYR A 403 15.18 -9.15 -23.00
C TYR A 403 14.15 -9.61 -24.04
N GLN A 404 13.13 -10.37 -23.63
CA GLN A 404 12.00 -10.72 -24.50
C GLN A 404 11.25 -9.49 -25.04
N LEU A 405 11.29 -8.35 -24.33
CA LEU A 405 10.67 -7.11 -24.78
C LEU A 405 11.36 -6.53 -26.03
N LEU A 406 12.66 -6.78 -26.22
CA LEU A 406 13.36 -6.38 -27.43
C LEU A 406 12.77 -7.05 -28.68
N ASP A 407 12.28 -8.28 -28.55
CA ASP A 407 11.65 -8.99 -29.66
C ASP A 407 10.29 -8.41 -30.04
N PHE A 408 9.58 -7.79 -29.11
CA PHE A 408 8.38 -6.99 -29.41
C PHE A 408 8.72 -5.67 -30.08
N VAL A 409 9.77 -4.97 -29.61
CA VAL A 409 10.27 -3.75 -30.27
C VAL A 409 10.65 -4.02 -31.74
N LYS A 410 11.27 -5.18 -32.02
CA LYS A 410 11.62 -5.62 -33.38
C LYS A 410 10.42 -5.86 -34.30
N GLN A 411 9.21 -6.03 -33.76
CA GLN A 411 7.98 -6.26 -34.52
C GLN A 411 7.24 -4.95 -34.87
N LEU A 412 7.68 -3.81 -34.34
CA LEU A 412 7.02 -2.53 -34.58
C LEU A 412 7.02 -2.16 -36.07
N PRO A 413 5.91 -1.58 -36.58
CA PRO A 413 5.86 -1.07 -37.95
C PRO A 413 6.86 0.07 -38.16
N LYS A 414 7.75 -0.07 -39.15
CA LYS A 414 8.83 0.88 -39.44
C LYS A 414 8.36 2.18 -40.10
N ASN A 415 7.18 2.17 -40.71
CA ASN A 415 6.64 3.27 -41.50
C ASN A 415 5.48 4.00 -40.78
N GLU A 416 5.32 3.77 -39.48
CA GLU A 416 4.28 4.40 -38.66
C GLU A 416 4.87 5.33 -37.61
N ASN A 417 4.05 6.27 -37.13
CA ASN A 417 4.35 7.09 -35.98
C ASN A 417 3.96 6.31 -34.72
N ASN A 418 4.93 5.67 -34.07
CA ASN A 418 4.64 4.83 -32.90
C ASN A 418 4.86 5.59 -31.60
N PHE A 419 3.95 5.43 -30.65
CA PHE A 419 4.16 5.78 -29.24
C PHE A 419 4.14 4.49 -28.42
N VAL A 420 5.29 4.12 -27.87
CA VAL A 420 5.52 2.80 -27.29
C VAL A 420 5.83 2.95 -25.81
N ILE A 421 5.02 2.32 -24.95
CA ILE A 421 5.36 2.12 -23.55
C ILE A 421 5.93 0.72 -23.38
N ILE A 422 7.12 0.64 -22.80
CA ILE A 422 7.80 -0.61 -22.45
C ILE A 422 7.89 -0.68 -20.92
N HIS A 423 7.22 -1.64 -20.30
CA HIS A 423 7.15 -1.80 -18.85
C HIS A 423 7.98 -3.00 -18.40
N LEU A 424 9.09 -2.72 -17.71
CA LEU A 424 10.08 -3.71 -17.30
C LEU A 424 9.68 -4.42 -16.00
N MET A 425 10.25 -5.59 -15.77
CA MET A 425 10.37 -6.19 -14.43
C MET A 425 11.59 -5.62 -13.67
N GLY A 426 12.60 -5.15 -14.41
CA GLY A 426 13.70 -4.34 -13.92
C GLY A 426 14.40 -4.94 -12.70
N SER A 427 14.50 -4.13 -11.66
CA SER A 427 15.18 -4.47 -10.41
C SER A 427 14.21 -4.92 -9.31
N HIS A 428 13.03 -5.45 -9.65
CA HIS A 428 12.06 -5.94 -8.66
C HIS A 428 12.64 -7.08 -7.80
N ILE A 429 12.27 -7.12 -6.51
CA ILE A 429 12.74 -8.10 -5.51
C ILE A 429 12.68 -9.56 -6.01
N ARG A 430 13.62 -10.37 -5.50
CA ARG A 430 14.14 -11.62 -6.10
C ARG A 430 15.05 -11.32 -7.30
N TYR A 431 16.04 -10.47 -7.07
CA TYR A 431 16.93 -9.90 -8.09
C TYR A 431 17.62 -10.96 -8.97
N SER A 432 17.97 -12.12 -8.41
CA SER A 432 18.56 -13.23 -9.19
C SER A 432 17.66 -13.78 -10.28
N ASP A 433 16.35 -13.59 -10.16
CA ASP A 433 15.36 -14.11 -11.10
C ASP A 433 15.12 -13.12 -12.27
N ARG A 434 15.75 -11.93 -12.21
CA ARG A 434 15.64 -10.87 -13.23
C ARG A 434 16.66 -11.02 -14.35
N THR A 435 17.68 -11.83 -14.13
CA THR A 435 18.77 -12.05 -15.08
C THR A 435 18.92 -13.54 -15.37
N PRO A 436 19.22 -13.94 -16.62
CA PRO A 436 19.42 -15.34 -16.93
C PRO A 436 20.68 -15.90 -16.22
N PRO A 437 20.73 -17.20 -15.89
CA PRO A 437 21.81 -17.78 -15.06
C PRO A 437 23.22 -17.66 -15.65
N ASP A 438 23.33 -17.52 -16.97
CA ASP A 438 24.58 -17.37 -17.72
C ASP A 438 25.01 -15.91 -17.91
N PHE A 439 24.19 -14.94 -17.47
CA PHE A 439 24.58 -13.53 -17.48
C PHE A 439 25.74 -13.30 -16.51
N LYS A 440 26.84 -12.76 -17.02
CA LYS A 440 28.00 -12.39 -16.20
C LYS A 440 27.70 -11.11 -15.42
N GLY A 441 27.13 -11.28 -14.23
CA GLY A 441 26.77 -10.20 -13.32
C GLY A 441 27.94 -9.52 -12.61
N ILE A 442 27.59 -8.63 -11.70
CA ILE A 442 28.50 -7.88 -10.84
C ILE A 442 28.80 -8.73 -9.60
N ASP A 443 30.09 -8.92 -9.33
CA ASP A 443 30.60 -9.54 -8.12
C ASP A 443 31.62 -8.61 -7.45
N ASN A 444 31.11 -7.64 -6.70
CA ASN A 444 31.93 -6.69 -5.95
C ASN A 444 32.17 -7.25 -4.53
N PRO A 445 33.42 -7.51 -4.12
CA PRO A 445 33.71 -8.08 -2.80
C PRO A 445 33.36 -7.15 -1.62
N GLN A 446 33.09 -5.87 -1.88
CA GLN A 446 32.66 -4.90 -0.86
C GLN A 446 31.15 -4.95 -0.60
N HIS A 447 30.39 -5.64 -1.44
CA HIS A 447 28.94 -5.75 -1.35
C HIS A 447 28.53 -7.13 -0.84
N ASP A 448 27.39 -7.19 -0.15
CA ASP A 448 26.77 -8.48 0.16
C ASP A 448 26.15 -9.12 -1.09
N LYS A 449 25.77 -10.39 -0.97
CA LYS A 449 25.17 -11.15 -2.08
C LYS A 449 23.93 -10.46 -2.64
N ARG A 450 23.05 -9.95 -1.76
CA ARG A 450 21.80 -9.29 -2.16
C ARG A 450 22.09 -8.07 -3.02
N THR A 451 23.04 -7.25 -2.59
CA THR A 451 23.47 -6.04 -3.27
C THR A 451 24.10 -6.35 -4.62
N ASN A 452 25.00 -7.32 -4.70
CA ASN A 452 25.58 -7.74 -5.99
C ASN A 452 24.53 -8.24 -6.97
N GLN A 453 23.52 -8.98 -6.48
CA GLN A 453 22.39 -9.38 -7.30
C GLN A 453 21.57 -8.18 -7.79
N TYR A 454 21.30 -7.18 -6.93
CA TYR A 454 20.62 -5.95 -7.34
C TYR A 454 21.42 -5.16 -8.38
N ASP A 455 22.70 -4.90 -8.13
CA ASP A 455 23.61 -4.21 -9.06
C ASP A 455 23.65 -4.92 -10.43
N THR A 456 23.62 -6.26 -10.42
CA THR A 456 23.56 -7.07 -11.64
C THR A 456 22.30 -6.81 -12.46
N THR A 457 21.14 -6.58 -11.82
CA THR A 457 19.90 -6.22 -12.54
C THR A 457 19.98 -4.85 -13.21
N LEU A 458 20.69 -3.89 -12.61
CA LEU A 458 20.91 -2.57 -13.21
C LEU A 458 21.78 -2.68 -14.46
N LEU A 459 22.87 -3.47 -14.39
CA LEU A 459 23.73 -3.74 -15.55
C LEU A 459 22.98 -4.46 -16.67
N TYR A 460 22.12 -5.41 -16.32
CA TYR A 460 21.27 -6.11 -17.28
C TYR A 460 20.28 -5.17 -17.97
N THR A 461 19.64 -4.29 -17.20
CA THR A 461 18.74 -3.26 -17.71
C THR A 461 19.48 -2.27 -18.62
N ASP A 462 20.69 -1.85 -18.26
CA ASP A 462 21.53 -0.97 -19.09
C ASP A 462 21.83 -1.60 -20.45
N HIS A 463 22.15 -2.90 -20.50
CA HIS A 463 22.34 -3.62 -21.76
C HIS A 463 21.06 -3.70 -22.60
N LEU A 464 19.91 -3.97 -21.97
CA LEU A 464 18.63 -3.99 -22.68
C LEU A 464 18.28 -2.61 -23.26
N LEU A 465 18.46 -1.53 -22.48
CA LEU A 465 18.22 -0.17 -22.93
C LEU A 465 19.13 0.21 -24.11
N ARG A 466 20.40 -0.19 -24.10
CA ARG A 466 21.31 -0.06 -25.24
C ARG A 466 20.74 -0.73 -26.49
N ASP A 467 20.28 -1.97 -26.37
CA ASP A 467 19.85 -2.76 -27.52
C ASP A 467 18.52 -2.24 -28.08
N ILE A 468 17.59 -1.80 -27.21
CA ILE A 468 16.36 -1.10 -27.60
C ILE A 468 16.70 0.21 -28.33
N TYR A 469 17.57 1.05 -27.75
CA TYR A 469 18.00 2.30 -28.36
C TYR A 469 18.61 2.09 -29.74
N THR A 470 19.57 1.16 -29.84
CA THR A 470 20.30 0.87 -31.07
C THR A 470 19.35 0.40 -32.17
N TYR A 471 18.51 -0.59 -31.86
CA TYR A 471 17.53 -1.10 -32.83
C TYR A 471 16.54 -0.02 -33.28
N ALA A 472 15.96 0.73 -32.33
CA ALA A 472 14.96 1.73 -32.65
C ALA A 472 15.55 2.90 -33.46
N LYS A 473 16.78 3.32 -33.15
CA LYS A 473 17.51 4.33 -33.92
C LYS A 473 17.73 3.88 -35.37
N ASP A 474 18.16 2.64 -35.57
CA ASP A 474 18.54 2.13 -36.89
C ASP A 474 17.35 1.70 -37.76
N HIS A 475 16.21 1.38 -37.14
CA HIS A 475 15.09 0.74 -37.86
C HIS A 475 13.72 1.36 -37.66
N LEU A 476 13.51 2.18 -36.63
CA LEU A 476 12.19 2.72 -36.26
C LEU A 476 12.13 4.25 -36.32
N ASN A 477 13.16 4.91 -36.87
CA ASN A 477 13.27 6.36 -36.93
C ASN A 477 13.01 6.99 -35.54
N LEU A 478 13.79 6.55 -34.55
CA LEU A 478 13.63 6.94 -33.16
C LEU A 478 13.79 8.46 -32.97
N GLN A 479 12.72 9.12 -32.53
CA GLN A 479 12.71 10.55 -32.23
C GLN A 479 13.00 10.84 -30.77
N VAL A 480 12.42 10.04 -29.87
CA VAL A 480 12.58 10.20 -28.42
C VAL A 480 12.66 8.81 -27.78
N MET A 481 13.62 8.63 -26.86
CA MET A 481 13.60 7.51 -25.92
C MET A 481 13.72 8.05 -24.51
N MET A 482 12.77 7.69 -23.66
CA MET A 482 12.74 8.06 -22.26
C MET A 482 12.89 6.81 -21.40
N TYR A 483 13.65 6.87 -20.33
CA TYR A 483 13.65 5.85 -19.28
C TYR A 483 13.44 6.52 -17.93
N CYS A 484 12.48 6.01 -17.16
CA CYS A 484 12.21 6.45 -15.80
C CYS A 484 11.81 5.23 -14.96
N SER A 485 12.44 5.05 -13.80
CA SER A 485 11.95 4.04 -12.85
C SER A 485 10.65 4.52 -12.20
N ASP A 486 9.74 3.61 -11.90
CA ASP A 486 8.51 3.89 -11.16
C ASP A 486 8.81 4.33 -9.71
N HIS A 487 9.74 3.66 -9.04
CA HIS A 487 10.33 3.99 -7.74
C HIS A 487 11.74 3.40 -7.65
N GLY A 488 12.43 3.68 -6.53
CA GLY A 488 13.73 3.11 -6.20
C GLY A 488 13.61 1.95 -5.21
N GLU A 489 14.74 1.50 -4.67
CA GLU A 489 14.80 0.32 -3.80
C GLU A 489 15.92 0.47 -2.77
N ASN A 490 15.64 0.12 -1.52
CA ASN A 490 16.62 0.10 -0.43
C ASN A 490 17.16 -1.33 -0.20
N MET A 491 18.48 -1.49 -0.06
CA MET A 491 19.12 -2.81 0.07
C MET A 491 19.04 -3.45 1.46
N GLU A 492 18.48 -2.75 2.45
CA GLU A 492 18.16 -3.33 3.76
C GLU A 492 16.68 -3.75 3.80
N ARG A 493 15.77 -2.88 3.38
CA ARG A 493 14.32 -2.98 3.63
C ARG A 493 13.46 -3.14 2.38
N SER A 494 14.08 -3.15 1.20
CA SER A 494 13.36 -3.00 -0.08
C SER A 494 12.55 -1.70 -0.11
N HIS A 495 11.56 -1.60 -0.97
CA HIS A 495 10.65 -0.47 -1.06
C HIS A 495 9.43 -0.70 -0.17
N VAL A 496 9.02 0.35 0.56
CA VAL A 496 7.84 0.33 1.42
C VAL A 496 7.13 1.68 1.34
N ALA A 497 5.80 1.65 1.31
CA ALA A 497 4.98 2.85 1.40
C ALA A 497 4.81 3.37 2.83
N SER A 498 5.72 3.04 3.74
CA SER A 498 5.61 3.35 5.17
C SER A 498 6.63 4.38 5.63
N LYS A 499 6.62 4.71 6.92
CA LYS A 499 7.63 5.58 7.53
C LYS A 499 9.07 5.09 7.32
N ASN A 500 9.23 3.79 7.04
CA ASN A 500 10.51 3.14 6.80
C ASN A 500 11.02 3.49 5.40
N MET A 501 10.25 4.26 4.63
CA MET A 501 10.68 4.85 3.38
C MET A 501 11.93 5.71 3.60
N THR A 502 12.94 5.42 2.81
CA THR A 502 14.19 6.17 2.73
C THR A 502 14.33 6.76 1.33
N TYR A 503 15.14 7.81 1.18
CA TYR A 503 15.22 8.55 -0.08
C TYR A 503 15.69 7.71 -1.28
N ASP A 504 16.46 6.65 -1.06
CA ASP A 504 16.83 5.69 -2.12
C ASP A 504 15.63 4.93 -2.71
N MET A 505 14.51 4.84 -1.98
CA MET A 505 13.24 4.29 -2.48
C MET A 505 12.50 5.24 -3.43
N VAL A 506 12.88 6.51 -3.51
CA VAL A 506 12.23 7.52 -4.37
C VAL A 506 13.21 8.29 -5.27
N ARG A 507 14.52 8.22 -5.04
CA ARG A 507 15.56 8.78 -5.91
C ARG A 507 15.73 7.89 -7.14
N ILE A 508 14.90 8.14 -8.14
CA ILE A 508 14.86 7.34 -9.36
C ILE A 508 15.81 7.87 -10.45
N PRO A 509 16.30 6.99 -11.32
CA PRO A 509 16.97 7.37 -12.56
C PRO A 509 15.94 7.88 -13.56
N PHE A 510 16.32 8.95 -14.27
CA PHE A 510 15.54 9.49 -15.36
C PHE A 510 16.48 10.06 -16.42
N PHE A 511 16.36 9.57 -17.65
CA PHE A 511 17.04 10.14 -18.80
C PHE A 511 16.12 10.24 -20.01
N ILE A 512 16.46 11.15 -20.91
CA ILE A 512 15.81 11.30 -22.20
C ILE A 512 16.86 11.42 -23.31
N TYR A 513 16.70 10.62 -24.36
CA TYR A 513 17.35 10.79 -25.64
C TYR A 513 16.44 11.59 -26.58
N LEU A 514 17.01 12.55 -27.28
CA LEU A 514 16.36 13.31 -28.35
C LEU A 514 17.14 13.17 -29.65
N SER A 515 16.45 12.85 -30.74
CA SER A 515 17.11 12.73 -32.04
C SER A 515 17.71 14.07 -32.51
N PRO A 516 18.71 14.04 -33.41
CA PRO A 516 19.20 15.26 -34.05
C PRO A 516 18.09 16.06 -34.74
N ALA A 517 17.12 15.38 -35.36
CA ALA A 517 15.96 16.02 -35.97
C ALA A 517 15.05 16.70 -34.94
N TYR A 518 14.84 16.07 -33.78
CA TYR A 518 14.08 16.66 -32.67
C TYR A 518 14.77 17.94 -32.16
N THR A 519 16.08 17.87 -31.90
CA THR A 519 16.84 19.01 -31.36
C THR A 519 16.93 20.19 -32.34
N ALA A 520 16.85 19.93 -33.65
CA ALA A 520 16.81 20.96 -34.67
C ALA A 520 15.46 21.69 -34.80
N LEU A 521 14.39 21.19 -34.16
CA LEU A 521 13.07 21.83 -34.23
C LEU A 521 13.05 23.19 -33.51
N PRO A 522 12.63 24.27 -34.18
CA PRO A 522 12.54 25.59 -33.58
C PRO A 522 11.65 25.60 -32.33
N GLY A 523 12.18 26.08 -31.20
CA GLY A 523 11.46 26.21 -29.94
C GLY A 523 11.48 24.97 -29.03
N TYR A 524 11.98 23.82 -29.48
CA TYR A 524 12.03 22.57 -28.69
C TYR A 524 13.44 22.20 -28.22
N GLY A 525 14.47 22.40 -29.06
CA GLY A 525 15.85 22.01 -28.73
C GLY A 525 16.58 22.87 -27.68
N THR A 526 16.15 24.11 -27.44
CA THR A 526 16.88 25.07 -26.59
C THR A 526 16.58 24.97 -25.09
N SER A 527 15.52 24.25 -24.67
CA SER A 527 15.11 24.24 -23.25
C SER A 527 15.86 23.22 -22.39
N LEU A 528 16.22 22.06 -22.93
CA LEU A 528 16.86 20.96 -22.19
C LEU A 528 18.39 21.07 -22.10
N ALA A 529 19.04 21.71 -23.07
CA ALA A 529 20.51 21.92 -23.08
C ALA A 529 20.99 23.09 -22.20
N SER A 530 20.08 23.79 -21.51
CA SER A 530 20.37 25.02 -20.74
C SER A 530 20.51 24.81 -19.23
N LYS A 531 20.56 23.55 -18.76
CA LYS A 531 20.77 23.16 -17.36
C LYS A 531 21.79 22.04 -17.30
#